data_AF-A0A959HDZ7-F1
#
_entry.id   AF-A0A959HDZ7-F1
#
_cell.length_a   1.000
_cell.length_b   1.000
_cell.length_c   1.000
_cell.angle_alpha   90.00
_cell.angle_beta   90.00
_cell.angle_gamma   90.00
#
_symmetry.space_group_name_H-M   'P 1'
#
loop_
_entity.id
_entity.type
_entity.pdbx_description
1 polymer ?
#
loop_
_entity_poly.entity_id
_entity_poly.type
_entity_poly.pdbx_seq_one_letter_code
_entity_poly.pdbx_strand_id
1 'polypeptide(L)' 'GGLKDTVPDIGAPNDIGLGIRFERFNLDDGNQALYRAVQLFHNQPIFEQVRQRIMQQDFSWEKSANAYIDIYKEMGI' A
#
# COMPACT_ATOMS: atom_id res chain seq x y z
N GLY A 1 9.80 6.15 7.24
CA GLY A 1 9.65 6.81 5.92
C GLY A 1 9.91 5.78 4.84
N GLY A 2 9.04 5.67 3.82
CA GLY A 2 9.19 4.75 2.69
C GLY A 2 7.95 3.86 2.48
N LEU A 3 8.07 2.85 1.61
CA LEU A 3 6.99 1.91 1.23
C LEU A 3 6.24 1.31 2.44
N LYS A 4 6.94 1.13 3.58
CA LYS A 4 6.35 0.65 4.83
C LYS A 4 5.21 1.54 5.32
N ASP A 5 5.34 2.87 5.17
CA ASP A 5 4.37 3.84 5.70
C ASP A 5 3.26 4.16 4.69
N THR A 6 3.51 3.92 3.40
CA THR A 6 2.59 4.32 2.32
C THR A 6 1.79 3.16 1.74
N VAL A 7 2.15 1.91 2.01
CA VAL A 7 1.46 0.72 1.50
C VAL A 7 0.80 -0.05 2.65
N PRO A 8 -0.51 0.08 2.86
CA PRO A 8 -1.26 -0.81 3.75
C PRO A 8 -1.12 -2.27 3.32
N ASP A 9 -0.82 -3.16 4.26
CA ASP A 9 -0.67 -4.58 3.97
C ASP A 9 -2.02 -5.23 3.60
N ILE A 10 -2.05 -6.21 2.69
CA ILE A 10 -3.28 -6.95 2.31
C ILE A 10 -3.95 -7.69 3.48
N GLY A 11 -3.23 -7.97 4.56
CA GLY A 11 -3.77 -8.52 5.80
C GLY A 11 -4.30 -7.47 6.77
N ALA A 12 -4.30 -6.18 6.40
CA ALA A 12 -4.90 -5.13 7.20
C ALA A 12 -6.42 -5.34 7.34
N PRO A 13 -7.01 -4.95 8.49
CA PRO A 13 -8.45 -5.05 8.69
C PRO A 13 -9.22 -4.16 7.71
N ASN A 14 -10.52 -4.45 7.54
CA ASN A 14 -11.45 -3.66 6.73
C ASN A 14 -11.11 -3.60 5.22
N ASP A 15 -10.34 -4.56 4.70
CA ASP A 15 -10.04 -4.67 3.27
C ASP A 15 -9.39 -3.41 2.67
N ILE A 16 -8.60 -2.67 3.45
CA ILE A 16 -7.89 -1.47 2.98
C ILE A 16 -6.52 -1.75 2.36
N GLY A 17 -6.12 -3.02 2.32
CA GLY A 17 -4.78 -3.42 1.91
C GLY A 17 -4.48 -3.16 0.43
N LEU A 18 -3.28 -2.62 0.17
CA LEU A 18 -2.79 -2.19 -1.15
C LEU A 18 -1.48 -2.87 -1.56
N GLY A 19 -0.91 -3.74 -0.73
CA GLY A 19 0.30 -4.47 -1.08
C GLY A 19 0.76 -5.45 -0.01
N ILE A 20 1.89 -6.11 -0.26
CA ILE A 20 2.47 -7.08 0.67
C ILE A 20 3.68 -6.45 1.33
N ARG A 21 3.70 -6.45 2.66
CA ARG A 21 4.82 -5.97 3.46
C ARG A 21 5.44 -7.11 4.26
N PHE A 22 6.66 -6.84 4.69
CA PHE A 22 7.38 -7.59 5.70
C PHE A 22 7.80 -6.62 6.81
N GLU A 23 7.88 -7.09 8.05
CA GLU A 23 8.05 -6.19 9.20
C GLU A 23 9.53 -5.82 9.41
N ARG A 24 10.41 -6.83 9.30
CA ARG A 24 11.85 -6.71 9.49
C ARG A 24 12.59 -7.01 8.20
N PHE A 25 13.68 -6.28 7.96
CA PHE A 25 14.55 -6.53 6.82
C PHE A 25 15.47 -7.74 7.10
N ASN A 26 14.89 -8.94 7.07
CA ASN A 26 15.59 -10.22 7.23
C ASN A 26 15.04 -11.24 6.22
N LEU A 27 15.72 -12.39 6.12
CA LEU A 27 15.34 -13.43 5.16
C LEU A 27 14.00 -14.08 5.50
N ASP A 28 13.70 -14.28 6.78
CA ASP A 28 12.49 -15.00 7.22
C ASP A 28 11.21 -14.23 6.87
N ASP A 29 11.15 -12.96 7.27
CA ASP A 29 10.04 -12.07 6.98
C ASP A 29 9.90 -11.84 5.45
N GLY A 30 11.03 -11.74 4.74
CA GLY A 30 11.05 -11.63 3.28
C GLY A 30 10.50 -12.88 2.58
N ASN A 31 10.88 -14.07 3.05
CA ASN A 31 10.38 -15.34 2.53
C ASN A 31 8.88 -15.50 2.81
N GLN A 32 8.42 -15.10 3.99
CA GLN A 32 7.00 -15.08 4.32
C GLN A 32 6.22 -14.15 3.39
N ALA A 33 6.73 -12.95 3.11
CA ALA A 33 6.11 -12.03 2.16
C ALA A 33 6.04 -12.61 0.74
N LEU A 34 7.12 -13.26 0.28
CA LEU A 34 7.13 -13.92 -1.03
C LEU A 34 6.10 -15.06 -1.11
N TYR A 35 6.02 -15.90 -0.08
CA TYR A 35 5.03 -16.97 0.01
C TYR A 35 3.61 -16.41 -0.07
N ARG A 36 3.31 -15.35 0.69
CA ARG A 36 2.02 -14.65 0.64
C ARG A 36 1.71 -14.08 -0.75
N ALA A 37 2.72 -13.57 -1.45
CA ALA A 37 2.56 -13.04 -2.81
C ALA A 37 2.17 -14.13 -3.82
N VAL A 38 2.85 -15.28 -3.75
CA VAL A 38 2.55 -16.44 -4.59
C VAL A 38 1.16 -16.98 -4.29
N GLN A 39 0.79 -17.12 -3.00
CA GLN A 39 -0.55 -17.55 -2.61
C GLN A 39 -1.64 -16.60 -3.11
N LEU A 40 -1.43 -15.29 -2.98
CA LEU A 40 -2.37 -14.28 -3.50
C LEU A 40 -2.54 -14.44 -5.01
N PHE A 41 -1.45 -14.55 -5.76
CA PHE A 41 -1.48 -14.69 -7.21
C PHE A 41 -2.25 -15.96 -7.65
N HIS A 42 -2.09 -17.08 -6.94
CA HIS A 42 -2.85 -18.30 -7.24
C HIS A 42 -4.34 -18.16 -6.91
N ASN A 43 -4.73 -17.30 -5.98
CA ASN A 43 -6.12 -17.00 -5.67
C ASN A 43 -6.65 -15.86 -6.56
N GLN A 44 -6.95 -16.18 -7.82
CA GLN A 44 -7.38 -15.22 -8.84
C GLN A 44 -8.54 -14.30 -8.41
N PRO A 45 -9.62 -14.80 -7.75
CA PRO A 45 -10.69 -13.93 -7.26
C PRO A 45 -10.20 -12.84 -6.29
N ILE A 46 -9.37 -13.20 -5.30
CA ILE A 46 -8.84 -12.23 -4.33
C ILE A 46 -7.81 -11.32 -5.00
N PHE A 47 -6.96 -11.87 -5.87
CA PHE A 47 -5.97 -11.10 -6.62
C PHE A 47 -6.61 -9.97 -7.43
N GLU A 48 -7.68 -10.26 -8.17
CA GLU A 48 -8.35 -9.24 -8.99
C GLU A 48 -9.02 -8.18 -8.11
N GLN A 49 -9.62 -8.56 -6.97
CA GLN A 49 -10.18 -7.59 -6.02
C GLN A 49 -9.12 -6.62 -5.47
N VAL A 50 -7.97 -7.16 -5.04
CA VAL A 50 -6.85 -6.36 -4.53
C VAL A 50 -6.31 -5.45 -5.64
N ARG A 51 -6.14 -5.99 -6.84
CA ARG A 51 -5.66 -5.24 -8.01
C ARG A 51 -6.59 -4.08 -8.36
N GLN A 52 -7.90 -4.30 -8.42
CA GLN A 52 -8.89 -3.25 -8.68
C GLN A 52 -8.82 -2.13 -7.62
N ARG A 53 -8.71 -2.50 -6.34
CA ARG A 53 -8.55 -1.53 -5.25
C ARG A 53 -7.30 -0.68 -5.38
N ILE A 54 -6.17 -1.29 -5.77
CA ILE A 54 -4.91 -0.58 -6.02
C ILE A 54 -5.06 0.39 -7.19
N MET A 55 -5.71 -0.02 -8.28
CA MET A 55 -5.93 0.84 -9.45
C MET A 55 -6.86 2.03 -9.17
N GLN A 56 -7.76 1.92 -8.19
CA GLN A 56 -8.62 3.02 -7.76
C GLN A 56 -7.90 4.06 -6.90
N GLN A 57 -6.66 3.80 -6.48
CA GLN A 57 -5.91 4.76 -5.70
C GLN A 57 -5.41 5.90 -6.58
N ASP A 58 -5.71 7.12 -6.16
CA ASP A 58 -5.19 8.33 -6.78
C ASP A 58 -3.76 8.60 -6.30
N PHE A 59 -2.80 8.43 -7.23
CA PHE A 59 -1.39 8.76 -7.07
C PHE A 59 -0.97 9.95 -7.96
N SER A 60 -1.94 10.76 -8.38
CA SER A 60 -1.70 11.91 -9.26
C SER A 60 -0.82 12.98 -8.60
N TRP A 61 -0.19 13.78 -9.47
CA TRP A 61 0.63 14.91 -9.05
C TRP A 61 -0.22 15.98 -8.37
N GLU A 62 -1.45 16.17 -8.84
CA GLU A 62 -2.43 17.12 -8.33
C GLU A 62 -2.76 16.85 -6.86
N LYS A 63 -2.98 15.57 -6.49
CA LYS A 63 -3.19 15.19 -5.09
C LYS A 63 -1.98 15.52 -4.22
N SER A 64 -0.78 15.25 -4.72
CA SER A 64 0.46 15.55 -4.01
C SER A 64 0.64 17.07 -3.83
N ALA A 65 0.38 17.86 -4.88
CA ALA A 65 0.46 19.32 -4.86
C ALA A 65 -0.55 19.94 -3.87
N ASN A 66 -1.79 19.44 -3.83
CA ASN A 66 -2.79 19.90 -2.86
C ASN A 66 -2.35 19.64 -1.42
N ALA A 67 -1.76 18.48 -1.12
CA ALA A 67 -1.23 18.19 0.20
C ALA A 67 -0.13 19.19 0.63
N TYR A 68 0.71 19.64 -0.30
CA TYR A 68 1.68 20.71 -0.02
C TYR A 68 0.99 22.05 0.25
N ILE A 69 -0.03 22.42 -0.54
CA ILE A 69 -0.79 23.66 -0.33
C ILE A 69 -1.42 23.69 1.07
N ASP A 70 -1.98 22.57 1.52
CA ASP A 70 -2.62 22.49 2.84
C ASP A 70 -1.61 22.68 3.97
N ILE A 71 -0.40 22.12 3.86
CA ILE A 71 0.69 22.37 4.81
C ILE A 71 1.04 23.86 4.87
N TYR A 72 1.13 24.55 3.72
CA TYR A 72 1.43 25.99 3.71
C TYR A 72 0.32 26.81 4.37
N LYS A 73 -0.95 26.48 4.14
CA LYS A 73 -2.09 27.14 4.78
C LYS A 73 -2.10 26.94 6.30
N GLU A 74 -1.76 25.75 6.80
CA GLU A 74 -1.65 25.48 8.23
C GLU A 74 -0.54 26.30 8.92
N MET A 75 0.50 26.67 8.17
CA MET A 75 1.58 27.54 8.65
C MET A 75 1.22 29.04 8.63
N GLY A 76 0.02 29.42 8.22
CA GLY A 76 -0.48 30.80 8.29
C GLY A 76 0.04 31.74 7.19
N ILE A 77 0.42 31.19 6.03
CA ILE A 77 0.67 31.95 4.79
C ILE A 77 -0.44 31.63 3.79
#